data_AF-A0A928W3J3-F1
#
_entry.id   AF-A0A928W3J3-F1
#
_cell.length_a   1.000
_cell.length_b   1.000
_cell.length_c   1.000
_cell.angle_alpha   90.00
_cell.angle_beta   90.00
_cell.angle_gamma   90.00
#
_symmetry.space_group_name_H-M   'P 1'
#
loop_
_entity.id
_entity.type
_entity.pdbx_description
1 polymer ?
#
loop_
_entity_poly.entity_id
_entity_poly.type
_entity_poly.pdbx_seq_one_letter_code
_entity_poly.pdbx_strand_id
1 'polypeptide(L)'
;YALIIRSLVTLEGIAINVDPEFKVLSKAYPYVAKRLLTDSSPELRTSLRELLFKDGSFRWNRLENLLKNARTSDDYDLGAGLNQALDFVFSDRGSFVRERIVEEVVKNVDLLTQDAARSTRAALGELLGWQQPVPSNGRVSVKVPQERQALEHIKRILTILRDTPGFDAMDLLPRVPQLLVKPETQRMGQEIASNLAQRFLARMIRNLLLDENPVQHPVQHTEGSRRVPKLPPGSPTSR
;
A
#
# COMPACT_ATOMS: atom_id res chain seq x y z
N TYR A 1 -26.10 14.97 20.48
CA TYR A 1 -25.71 15.34 19.10
C TYR A 1 -26.38 16.62 18.59
N ALA A 2 -27.70 16.83 18.75
CA ALA A 2 -28.41 18.02 18.23
C ALA A 2 -27.87 19.37 18.77
N LEU A 3 -27.47 19.44 20.05
CA LEU A 3 -26.91 20.65 20.65
C LEU A 3 -25.59 21.07 19.98
N ILE A 4 -24.67 20.13 19.78
CA ILE A 4 -23.36 20.37 19.15
C ILE A 4 -23.52 20.93 17.74
N ILE A 5 -24.40 20.31 16.93
CA ILE A 5 -24.67 20.76 15.57
C ILE A 5 -25.29 22.16 15.57
N ARG A 6 -26.27 22.44 16.45
CA ARG A 6 -26.87 23.77 16.54
C ARG A 6 -25.84 24.83 16.91
N SER A 7 -25.00 24.59 17.90
CA SER A 7 -23.93 25.53 18.26
C SER A 7 -22.92 25.73 17.12
N LEU A 8 -22.58 24.67 16.37
CA LEU A 8 -21.66 24.77 15.24
C LEU A 8 -22.25 25.59 14.10
N VAL A 9 -23.52 25.37 13.74
CA VAL A 9 -24.23 26.14 12.70
C VAL A 9 -24.37 27.61 13.11
N THR A 10 -24.65 27.90 14.40
CA THR A 10 -24.70 29.28 14.88
C THR A 10 -23.34 29.97 14.80
N LEU A 11 -22.26 29.30 15.21
CA LEU A 11 -20.90 29.84 15.11
C LEU A 11 -20.48 30.05 13.65
N GLU A 12 -20.83 29.12 12.75
CA GLU A 12 -20.60 29.26 11.32
C GLU A 12 -21.38 30.44 10.73
N GLY A 13 -22.64 30.63 11.13
CA GLY A 13 -23.44 31.78 10.71
C GLY A 13 -22.85 33.12 11.14
N ILE A 14 -22.28 33.21 12.35
CA ILE A 14 -21.57 34.40 12.82
C ILE A 14 -20.29 34.63 12.00
N ALA A 15 -19.53 33.55 11.74
CA ALA A 15 -18.28 33.65 10.97
C ALA A 15 -18.52 34.12 9.52
N ILE A 16 -19.55 33.61 8.86
CA ILE A 16 -19.94 34.03 7.49
C ILE A 16 -20.41 35.49 7.46
N ASN A 17 -21.04 35.96 8.54
CA ASN A 17 -21.45 37.36 8.63
C ASN A 17 -20.25 38.32 8.67
N VAL A 18 -19.13 37.90 9.29
CA VAL A 18 -17.89 38.67 9.39
C VAL A 18 -17.03 38.54 8.12
N ASP A 19 -16.91 37.33 7.59
CA ASP A 19 -16.19 37.01 6.36
C ASP A 19 -17.11 36.18 5.44
N PRO A 20 -17.70 36.80 4.39
CA PRO A 20 -18.60 36.10 3.48
C PRO A 20 -17.96 34.92 2.73
N GLU A 21 -16.64 34.92 2.57
CA GLU A 21 -15.88 33.84 1.92
C GLU A 21 -15.38 32.79 2.94
N PHE A 22 -15.80 32.89 4.20
CA PHE A 22 -15.38 31.98 5.27
C PHE A 22 -15.81 30.55 4.98
N LYS A 23 -14.83 29.65 4.96
CA LYS A 23 -15.03 28.20 4.78
C LYS A 23 -14.54 27.49 6.04
N VAL A 24 -15.49 27.08 6.89
CA VAL A 24 -15.19 26.42 8.18
C VAL A 24 -14.25 25.22 8.00
N LEU A 25 -14.50 24.41 6.96
CA LEU A 25 -13.70 23.22 6.68
C LEU A 25 -12.26 23.57 6.28
N SER A 26 -12.06 24.66 5.52
CA SER A 26 -10.73 25.12 5.11
C SER A 26 -9.88 25.56 6.29
N LYS A 27 -10.50 26.02 7.38
CA LYS A 27 -9.81 26.40 8.62
C LYS A 27 -9.66 25.22 9.59
N ALA A 28 -10.67 24.34 9.67
CA ALA A 28 -10.65 23.20 10.57
C ALA A 28 -9.72 22.07 10.10
N TYR A 29 -9.65 21.83 8.78
CA TYR A 29 -8.92 20.68 8.25
C TYR A 29 -7.42 20.71 8.52
N PRO A 30 -6.69 21.84 8.35
CA PRO A 30 -5.29 21.95 8.77
C PRO A 30 -5.06 21.58 10.24
N TYR A 31 -5.93 22.07 11.14
CA TYR A 31 -5.85 21.79 12.57
C TYR A 31 -6.06 20.31 12.88
N VAL A 32 -7.08 19.68 12.29
CA VAL A 32 -7.35 18.25 12.48
C VAL A 32 -6.22 17.39 11.92
N ALA A 33 -5.69 17.74 10.74
CA ALA A 33 -4.56 17.04 10.14
C ALA A 33 -3.30 17.13 11.02
N LYS A 34 -2.97 18.33 11.52
CA LYS A 34 -1.90 18.53 12.51
C LYS A 34 -2.12 17.64 13.73
N ARG A 35 -3.31 17.70 14.33
CA ARG A 35 -3.61 16.96 15.57
C ARG A 35 -3.52 15.45 15.38
N LEU A 36 -3.99 14.92 14.25
CA LEU A 36 -3.82 13.50 13.92
C LEU A 36 -2.35 13.07 13.80
N LEU A 37 -1.47 13.97 13.33
CA LEU A 37 -0.05 13.68 13.13
C LEU A 37 0.79 13.84 14.40
N THR A 38 0.40 14.75 15.30
CA THR A 38 1.23 15.13 16.46
C THR A 38 0.68 14.66 17.81
N ASP A 39 -0.63 14.44 17.95
CA ASP A 39 -1.22 14.07 19.23
C ASP A 39 -0.93 12.59 19.57
N SER A 40 -0.62 12.32 20.83
CA SER A 40 -0.22 11.00 21.31
C SER A 40 -1.39 10.14 21.79
N SER A 41 -2.62 10.65 21.74
CA SER A 41 -3.78 9.92 22.25
C SER A 41 -4.00 8.58 21.53
N PRO A 42 -4.35 7.50 22.25
CA PRO A 42 -4.63 6.19 21.65
C PRO A 42 -5.72 6.23 20.58
N GLU A 43 -6.74 7.08 20.77
CA GLU A 43 -7.87 7.25 19.87
C GLU A 43 -7.42 7.87 18.55
N LEU A 44 -6.67 8.98 18.60
CA LEU A 44 -6.18 9.65 17.39
C LEU A 44 -5.16 8.81 16.63
N ARG A 45 -4.34 8.03 17.33
CA ARG A 45 -3.44 7.05 16.70
C ARG A 45 -4.21 5.96 15.96
N THR A 46 -5.32 5.51 16.53
CA THR A 46 -6.20 4.52 15.89
C THR A 46 -6.88 5.13 14.68
N SER A 47 -7.42 6.36 14.78
CA SER A 47 -8.00 7.06 13.64
C SER A 47 -6.99 7.35 12.54
N LEU A 48 -5.75 7.76 12.88
CA LEU A 48 -4.67 7.95 11.92
C LEU A 48 -4.37 6.62 11.21
N ARG A 49 -4.29 5.52 11.96
CA ARG A 49 -4.08 4.18 11.38
C ARG A 49 -5.21 3.81 10.42
N GLU A 50 -6.46 3.91 10.82
CA GLU A 50 -7.61 3.60 9.94
C GLU A 50 -7.69 4.50 8.71
N LEU A 51 -7.22 5.75 8.82
CA LEU A 51 -7.15 6.67 7.70
C LEU A 51 -6.05 6.28 6.71
N LEU A 52 -4.86 5.92 7.22
CA LEU A 52 -3.67 5.57 6.44
C LEU A 52 -3.68 4.13 5.91
N PHE A 53 -4.42 3.24 6.56
CA PHE A 53 -4.47 1.82 6.20
C PHE A 53 -5.90 1.41 5.86
N LYS A 54 -6.06 0.70 4.75
CA LYS A 54 -7.33 0.06 4.38
C LYS A 54 -7.04 -1.33 3.82
N ASP A 55 -7.70 -2.36 4.36
CA ASP A 55 -7.55 -3.75 3.92
C ASP A 55 -6.08 -4.23 3.92
N GLY A 56 -5.30 -3.77 4.91
CA GLY A 56 -3.86 -4.05 5.03
C GLY A 56 -3.04 -3.45 3.89
N SER A 57 -3.53 -2.40 3.22
CA SER A 57 -2.79 -1.64 2.22
C SER A 57 -2.59 -0.21 2.68
N PHE A 58 -1.37 0.29 2.51
CA PHE A 58 -1.01 1.65 2.87
C PHE A 58 -1.49 2.66 1.82
N ARG A 59 -2.14 3.72 2.28
CA ARG A 59 -2.76 4.75 1.45
C ARG A 59 -1.87 6.00 1.38
N TRP A 60 -0.84 5.94 0.54
CA TRP A 60 0.11 7.04 0.33
C TRP A 60 -0.55 8.41 0.12
N ASN A 61 -1.59 8.46 -0.72
CA ASN A 61 -2.36 9.68 -0.98
C ASN A 61 -2.96 10.30 0.29
N ARG A 62 -3.35 9.50 1.28
CA ARG A 62 -3.89 10.03 2.54
C ARG A 62 -2.80 10.67 3.40
N LEU A 63 -1.63 10.04 3.50
CA LEU A 63 -0.49 10.63 4.20
C LEU A 63 -0.05 11.94 3.54
N GLU A 64 0.08 11.94 2.22
CA GLU A 64 0.48 13.13 1.45
C GLU A 64 -0.48 14.30 1.69
N ASN A 65 -1.80 14.03 1.62
CA ASN A 65 -2.81 15.05 1.92
C ASN A 65 -2.75 15.53 3.37
N LEU A 66 -2.60 14.63 4.35
CA LEU A 66 -2.48 15.03 5.75
C LEU A 66 -1.28 15.97 5.97
N LEU A 67 -0.10 15.60 5.46
CA LEU A 67 1.11 16.40 5.59
C LEU A 67 0.96 17.78 4.92
N LYS A 68 0.39 17.81 3.71
CA LYS A 68 0.15 19.06 2.98
C LYS A 68 -0.78 20.01 3.74
N ASN A 69 -1.85 19.49 4.33
CA ASN A 69 -2.83 20.31 5.06
C ASN A 69 -2.33 20.70 6.45
N ALA A 70 -1.60 19.82 7.14
CA ALA A 70 -1.01 20.14 8.43
C ALA A 70 0.02 21.27 8.32
N ARG A 71 0.82 21.29 7.24
CA ARG A 71 1.79 22.36 6.95
C ARG A 71 1.17 23.76 6.86
N THR A 72 -0.09 23.86 6.43
CA THR A 72 -0.78 25.14 6.30
C THR A 72 -1.37 25.67 7.61
N SER A 73 -1.13 25.00 8.75
CA SER A 73 -1.52 25.50 10.07
C SER A 73 -0.45 26.46 10.62
N ASP A 74 -0.87 27.63 11.10
CA ASP A 74 0.01 28.74 11.50
C ASP A 74 1.02 28.41 12.62
N ASP A 75 0.78 27.35 13.41
CA ASP A 75 1.63 26.90 14.54
C ASP A 75 2.23 25.49 14.32
N TYR A 76 2.52 25.11 13.09
CA TYR A 76 2.96 23.74 12.78
C TYR A 76 4.47 23.53 12.94
N ASP A 77 4.86 22.77 13.96
CA ASP A 77 6.22 22.22 14.13
C ASP A 77 6.20 20.71 13.88
N LEU A 78 6.44 20.32 12.62
CA LEU A 78 6.51 18.91 12.24
C LEU A 78 7.77 18.23 12.76
N GLY A 79 8.85 18.98 12.96
CA GLY A 79 10.09 18.44 13.50
C GLY A 79 9.88 17.89 14.91
N ALA A 80 9.24 18.68 15.78
CA ALA A 80 8.91 18.25 17.13
C ALA A 80 7.95 17.06 17.15
N GLY A 81 6.87 17.10 16.35
CA GLY A 81 5.90 16.00 16.27
C GLY A 81 6.48 14.70 15.72
N LEU A 82 7.31 14.78 14.68
CA LEU A 82 7.99 13.63 14.10
C LEU A 82 8.99 13.02 15.08
N ASN A 83 9.75 13.84 15.80
CA ASN A 83 10.66 13.37 16.83
C ASN A 83 9.92 12.61 17.93
N GLN A 84 8.82 13.16 18.44
CA GLN A 84 7.99 12.48 19.44
C GLN A 84 7.37 11.18 18.90
N ALA A 85 6.98 11.15 17.62
CA ALA A 85 6.47 9.95 16.96
C ALA A 85 7.57 8.87 16.81
N LEU A 86 8.78 9.26 16.38
CA LEU A 86 9.93 8.36 16.28
C LEU A 86 10.29 7.81 17.66
N ASP A 87 10.39 8.66 18.68
CA ASP A 87 10.67 8.24 20.04
C ASP A 87 9.60 7.26 20.56
N PHE A 88 8.32 7.52 20.26
CA PHE A 88 7.24 6.60 20.61
C PHE A 88 7.36 5.26 19.88
N VAL A 89 7.53 5.26 18.55
CA VAL A 89 7.65 4.03 17.75
C VAL A 89 8.84 3.20 18.19
N PHE A 90 9.95 3.83 18.56
CA PHE A 90 11.17 3.18 19.06
C PHE A 90 11.26 3.14 20.60
N SER A 91 10.12 3.23 21.29
CA SER A 91 10.01 2.97 22.73
C SER A 91 9.37 1.61 22.99
N ASP A 92 9.49 1.07 24.20
CA ASP A 92 8.81 -0.17 24.59
C ASP A 92 7.30 -0.16 24.30
N ARG A 93 6.66 1.01 24.47
CA ARG A 93 5.21 1.19 24.27
C ARG A 93 4.78 1.20 22.81
N GLY A 94 5.73 1.36 21.89
CA GLY A 94 5.50 1.42 20.44
C GLY A 94 5.45 0.06 19.74
N SER A 95 5.48 -1.06 20.47
CA SER A 95 5.57 -2.42 19.88
C SER A 95 4.53 -2.68 18.80
N PHE A 96 3.27 -2.38 19.07
CA PHE A 96 2.17 -2.58 18.11
C PHE A 96 2.34 -1.78 16.81
N VAL A 97 2.98 -0.60 16.87
CA VAL A 97 3.24 0.20 15.67
C VAL A 97 4.36 -0.45 14.86
N ARG A 98 5.42 -0.91 15.53
CA ARG A 98 6.53 -1.61 14.87
C ARG A 98 6.06 -2.88 14.20
N GLU A 99 5.30 -3.73 14.90
CA GLU A 99 4.73 -4.96 14.32
C GLU A 99 3.95 -4.67 13.04
N ARG A 100 3.08 -3.65 13.07
CA ARG A 100 2.35 -3.24 11.86
C ARG A 100 3.28 -2.73 10.75
N ILE A 101 4.30 -1.96 11.09
CA ILE A 101 5.30 -1.48 10.10
C ILE A 101 6.02 -2.69 9.48
N VAL A 102 6.43 -3.67 10.28
CA VAL A 102 7.10 -4.88 9.81
C VAL A 102 6.22 -5.64 8.82
N GLU A 103 4.97 -5.92 9.20
CA GLU A 103 4.01 -6.63 8.33
C GLU A 103 3.86 -5.96 6.96
N GLU A 104 3.75 -4.63 6.96
CA GLU A 104 3.53 -3.84 5.76
C GLU A 104 4.80 -3.73 4.91
N VAL A 105 5.98 -3.55 5.53
CA VAL A 105 7.26 -3.57 4.84
C VAL A 105 7.46 -4.93 4.16
N VAL A 106 7.26 -6.02 4.90
CA VAL A 106 7.38 -7.38 4.37
C VAL A 106 6.39 -7.59 3.22
N LYS A 107 5.13 -7.17 3.37
CA LYS A 107 4.11 -7.30 2.32
C LYS A 107 4.47 -6.52 1.07
N ASN A 108 4.89 -5.25 1.20
CA ASN A 108 5.24 -4.42 0.05
C ASN A 108 6.51 -4.93 -0.64
N VAL A 109 7.54 -5.33 0.11
CA VAL A 109 8.76 -5.91 -0.46
C VAL A 109 8.46 -7.23 -1.17
N ASP A 110 7.58 -8.06 -0.60
CA ASP A 110 7.17 -9.31 -1.22
C ASP A 110 6.40 -9.07 -2.55
N LEU A 111 5.49 -8.09 -2.58
CA LEU A 111 4.80 -7.67 -3.81
C LEU A 111 5.78 -7.16 -4.87
N LEU A 112 6.70 -6.28 -4.49
CA LEU A 112 7.74 -5.76 -5.38
C LEU A 112 8.61 -6.88 -5.96
N THR A 113 9.02 -7.83 -5.10
CA THR A 113 9.84 -8.98 -5.52
C THR A 113 9.05 -9.88 -6.49
N GLN A 114 7.75 -10.08 -6.27
CA GLN A 114 6.90 -10.87 -7.17
C GLN A 114 6.77 -10.20 -8.54
N ASP A 115 6.56 -8.90 -8.57
CA ASP A 115 6.41 -8.16 -9.82
C ASP A 115 7.73 -8.11 -10.60
N ALA A 116 8.84 -7.83 -9.92
CA ALA A 116 10.19 -7.86 -10.51
C ALA A 116 10.57 -9.25 -11.04
N ALA A 117 10.21 -10.31 -10.31
CA ALA A 117 10.50 -11.67 -10.73
C ALA A 117 9.63 -12.13 -11.91
N ARG A 118 8.44 -11.54 -12.12
CA ARG A 118 7.59 -11.81 -13.30
C ARG A 118 8.07 -11.04 -14.52
N SER A 119 8.43 -9.77 -14.36
CA SER A 119 8.92 -8.93 -15.45
C SER A 119 10.27 -9.40 -15.99
N THR A 120 11.19 -9.80 -15.11
CA THR A 120 12.51 -10.34 -15.53
C THR A 120 12.39 -11.69 -16.23
N ARG A 121 11.52 -12.59 -15.75
CA ARG A 121 11.24 -13.86 -16.46
C ARG A 121 10.63 -13.63 -17.84
N ALA A 122 9.71 -12.67 -17.98
CA ALA A 122 9.12 -12.31 -19.27
C ALA A 122 10.18 -11.76 -20.24
N ALA A 123 11.03 -10.84 -19.79
CA ALA A 123 12.09 -10.25 -20.61
C ALA A 123 13.17 -11.27 -21.02
N LEU A 124 13.54 -12.19 -20.11
CA LEU A 124 14.51 -13.24 -20.41
C LEU A 124 13.94 -14.31 -21.35
N GLY A 125 12.65 -14.63 -21.23
CA GLY A 125 11.96 -15.54 -22.15
C GLY A 125 11.92 -15.00 -23.58
N GLU A 126 11.65 -13.70 -23.75
CA GLU A 126 11.70 -13.03 -25.05
C GLU A 126 13.11 -13.03 -25.65
N LEU A 127 14.13 -12.72 -24.83
CA LEU A 127 15.53 -12.66 -25.27
C LEU A 127 16.09 -14.04 -25.68
N LEU A 128 15.77 -15.10 -24.93
CA LEU A 128 16.32 -16.45 -25.15
C LEU A 128 15.48 -17.30 -26.11
N GLY A 129 14.36 -16.78 -26.62
CA GLY A 129 13.45 -17.52 -27.50
C GLY A 129 12.80 -18.74 -26.83
N TRP A 130 12.87 -18.84 -25.50
CA TRP A 130 12.27 -19.91 -24.72
C TRP A 130 10.80 -19.60 -24.50
N GLN A 131 9.94 -20.28 -25.26
CA GLN A 131 8.48 -20.21 -25.11
C GLN A 131 8.05 -20.90 -23.81
N GLN A 132 8.13 -20.20 -22.68
CA GLN A 132 7.34 -20.60 -21.53
C GLN A 132 5.85 -20.39 -21.85
N PRO A 133 4.96 -21.32 -21.49
CA PRO A 133 3.53 -21.14 -21.67
C PRO A 133 3.08 -19.99 -20.77
N VAL A 134 2.98 -18.79 -21.35
CA VAL A 134 2.28 -17.67 -20.74
C VAL A 134 0.81 -18.11 -20.67
N PRO A 135 0.15 -18.16 -19.50
CA PRO A 135 -1.26 -18.49 -19.44
C PRO A 135 -2.02 -17.52 -20.35
N SER A 136 -2.62 -18.05 -21.42
CA SER A 136 -3.17 -17.33 -22.56
C SER A 136 -4.50 -16.64 -22.30
N ASN A 137 -4.92 -16.55 -21.04
CA ASN A 137 -6.13 -15.82 -20.67
C ASN A 137 -5.79 -14.40 -20.24
N GLY A 138 -5.69 -13.53 -21.25
CA GLY A 138 -5.76 -12.09 -21.08
C GLY A 138 -4.42 -11.40 -21.23
N ARG A 139 -4.29 -10.65 -22.34
CA ARG A 139 -3.44 -9.47 -22.53
C ARG A 139 -2.37 -9.30 -21.45
N VAL A 140 -1.11 -9.54 -21.80
CA VAL A 140 0.04 -9.04 -21.03
C VAL A 140 0.00 -7.51 -21.09
N SER A 141 -0.89 -6.94 -20.29
CA SER A 141 -0.74 -5.58 -19.82
C SER A 141 0.42 -5.69 -18.85
N VAL A 142 1.62 -5.36 -19.32
CA VAL A 142 2.71 -4.99 -18.43
C VAL A 142 2.16 -3.83 -17.62
N LYS A 143 1.51 -4.15 -16.49
CA LYS A 143 1.07 -3.15 -15.52
C LYS A 143 2.34 -2.63 -14.87
N VAL A 144 3.03 -1.72 -15.57
CA VAL A 144 3.88 -0.72 -14.94
C VAL A 144 2.96 0.42 -14.50
N PRO A 145 2.40 0.39 -13.28
CA PRO A 145 2.28 1.69 -12.59
C PRO A 145 2.58 1.70 -11.09
N GLN A 146 2.47 0.60 -10.34
CA GLN A 146 2.43 0.69 -8.87
C GLN A 146 3.81 0.96 -8.23
N GLU A 147 4.87 0.44 -8.83
CA GLU A 147 6.26 0.66 -8.42
C GLU A 147 6.69 2.14 -8.57
N ARG A 148 6.36 2.76 -9.71
CA ARG A 148 6.59 4.21 -9.93
C ARG A 148 5.75 5.04 -8.97
N GLN A 149 4.51 4.64 -8.70
CA GLN A 149 3.62 5.36 -7.80
C GLN A 149 4.16 5.44 -6.36
N ALA A 150 4.61 4.33 -5.78
CA ALA A 150 5.16 4.33 -4.41
C ALA A 150 6.40 5.23 -4.30
N LEU A 151 7.33 5.11 -5.26
CA LEU A 151 8.53 5.95 -5.31
C LEU A 151 8.18 7.43 -5.52
N GLU A 152 7.19 7.73 -6.34
CA GLU A 152 6.69 9.09 -6.53
C GLU A 152 6.06 9.66 -5.26
N HIS A 153 5.27 8.87 -4.53
CA HIS A 153 4.70 9.31 -3.25
C HIS A 153 5.79 9.60 -2.23
N ILE A 154 6.81 8.76 -2.13
CA ILE A 154 7.95 9.00 -1.24
C ILE A 154 8.65 10.31 -1.61
N LYS A 155 8.93 10.54 -2.90
CA LYS A 155 9.52 11.81 -3.37
C LYS A 155 8.65 13.01 -2.98
N ARG A 156 7.32 12.95 -3.20
CA ARG A 156 6.39 14.02 -2.84
C ARG A 156 6.36 14.29 -1.34
N ILE A 157 6.30 13.23 -0.53
CA ILE A 157 6.35 13.33 0.93
C ILE A 157 7.65 13.99 1.37
N LEU A 158 8.80 13.54 0.86
CA LEU A 158 10.10 14.14 1.19
C LEU A 158 10.17 15.62 0.82
N THR A 159 9.60 16.02 -0.32
CA THR A 159 9.50 17.44 -0.70
C THR A 159 8.61 18.21 0.29
N ILE A 160 7.45 17.67 0.67
CA ILE A 160 6.56 18.33 1.65
C ILE A 160 7.27 18.50 3.00
N LEU A 161 7.97 17.46 3.47
CA LEU A 161 8.71 17.48 4.74
C LEU A 161 9.83 18.53 4.68
N ARG A 162 10.66 18.51 3.63
CA ARG A 162 11.77 19.46 3.46
C ARG A 162 11.29 20.92 3.43
N ASP A 163 10.15 21.16 2.80
CA ASP A 163 9.62 22.52 2.68
C ASP A 163 8.84 22.96 3.93
N THR A 164 8.65 22.07 4.94
CA THR A 164 7.92 22.37 6.17
C THR A 164 8.79 23.18 7.15
N PRO A 165 8.28 24.28 7.73
CA PRO A 165 9.00 25.03 8.76
C PRO A 165 9.35 24.15 9.97
N GLY A 166 10.59 24.26 10.47
CA GLY A 166 11.06 23.52 11.64
C GLY A 166 11.52 22.07 11.39
N PHE A 167 11.46 21.58 10.14
CA PHE A 167 12.06 20.31 9.77
C PHE A 167 13.43 20.52 9.13
N ASP A 168 14.49 20.05 9.78
CA ASP A 168 15.83 19.95 9.18
C ASP A 168 16.24 18.48 9.06
N ALA A 169 16.50 18.03 7.83
CA ALA A 169 16.99 16.67 7.57
C ALA A 169 18.39 16.44 8.18
N MET A 170 19.18 17.50 8.36
CA MET A 170 20.50 17.42 8.99
C MET A 170 20.41 17.15 10.49
N ASP A 171 19.32 17.54 11.16
CA ASP A 171 19.11 17.23 12.58
C ASP A 171 18.76 15.75 12.83
N LEU A 172 18.21 15.08 11.81
CA LEU A 172 17.89 13.65 11.87
C LEU A 172 19.13 12.77 11.65
N LEU A 173 20.08 13.23 10.83
CA LEU A 173 21.28 12.49 10.47
C LEU A 173 22.07 11.94 11.68
N PRO A 174 22.36 12.74 12.73
CA PRO A 174 23.06 12.23 13.91
C PRO A 174 22.21 11.28 14.79
N ARG A 175 20.88 11.27 14.62
CA ARG A 175 19.98 10.39 15.39
C ARG A 175 19.79 9.01 14.77
N VAL A 176 19.98 8.87 13.45
CA VAL A 176 19.85 7.60 12.75
C VAL A 176 20.73 6.48 13.35
N PRO A 177 22.04 6.70 13.62
CA PRO A 177 22.88 5.66 14.23
C PRO A 177 22.36 5.24 15.61
N GLN A 178 21.91 6.20 16.43
CA GLN A 178 21.39 5.95 17.77
C GLN A 178 20.11 5.11 17.72
N LEU A 179 19.23 5.38 16.75
CA LEU A 179 18.04 4.58 16.52
C LEU A 179 18.37 3.17 16.01
N LEU A 180 19.39 3.00 15.17
CA LEU A 180 19.79 1.68 14.66
C LEU A 180 20.41 0.77 15.74
N VAL A 181 21.06 1.37 16.74
CA VAL A 181 21.66 0.61 17.86
C VAL A 181 20.61 0.17 18.88
N LYS A 182 19.43 0.79 18.92
CA LYS A 182 18.34 0.40 19.82
C LYS A 182 17.92 -1.07 19.62
N PRO A 183 17.70 -1.85 20.70
CA PRO A 183 17.28 -3.24 20.59
C PRO A 183 15.92 -3.38 19.91
N GLU A 184 15.02 -2.41 20.05
CA GLU A 184 13.71 -2.39 19.38
C GLU A 184 13.86 -2.35 17.87
N THR A 185 14.79 -1.53 17.37
CA THR A 185 15.07 -1.39 15.94
C THR A 185 15.74 -2.64 15.38
N GLN A 186 16.67 -3.23 16.14
CA GLN A 186 17.31 -4.49 15.75
C GLN A 186 16.31 -5.64 15.67
N ARG A 187 15.41 -5.76 16.66
CA ARG A 187 14.32 -6.77 16.62
C ARG A 187 13.43 -6.57 15.40
N MET A 188 13.05 -5.33 15.11
CA MET A 188 12.26 -4.99 13.92
C MET A 188 12.97 -5.42 12.63
N GLY A 189 14.28 -5.14 12.50
CA GLY A 189 15.08 -5.56 11.35
C GLY A 189 15.21 -7.09 11.22
N GLN A 190 15.40 -7.79 12.34
CA GLN A 190 15.45 -9.25 12.37
C GLN A 190 14.12 -9.87 11.95
N GLU A 191 13.00 -9.32 12.41
CA GLU A 191 11.65 -9.79 12.07
C GLU A 191 11.33 -9.57 10.58
N ILE A 192 11.71 -8.41 10.03
CA ILE A 192 11.61 -8.16 8.58
C ILE A 192 12.43 -9.21 7.82
N ALA A 193 13.69 -9.43 8.21
CA ALA A 193 14.57 -10.37 7.54
C ALA A 193 14.05 -11.82 7.63
N SER A 194 13.58 -12.25 8.80
CA SER A 194 13.03 -13.60 9.00
C SER A 194 11.77 -13.83 8.19
N ASN A 195 10.85 -12.86 8.18
CA ASN A 195 9.59 -12.96 7.45
C ASN A 195 9.81 -12.96 5.93
N LEU A 196 10.74 -12.14 5.44
CA LEU A 196 11.15 -12.15 4.03
C LEU A 196 11.84 -13.47 3.65
N ALA A 197 12.76 -13.96 4.48
CA ALA A 197 13.44 -15.24 4.26
C ALA A 197 12.44 -16.41 4.23
N GLN A 198 11.47 -16.45 5.16
CA GLN A 198 10.40 -17.45 5.15
C GLN A 198 9.58 -17.41 3.86
N ARG A 199 9.17 -16.22 3.40
CA ARG A 199 8.41 -16.08 2.14
C ARG A 199 9.24 -16.51 0.93
N PHE A 200 10.53 -16.18 0.91
CA PHE A 200 11.45 -16.62 -0.14
C PHE A 200 11.60 -18.14 -0.15
N LEU A 201 11.89 -18.76 1.00
CA LEU A 201 12.02 -20.21 1.13
C LEU A 201 10.73 -20.94 0.76
N ALA A 202 9.58 -20.47 1.24
CA ALA A 202 8.28 -21.02 0.87
C ALA A 202 8.04 -20.97 -0.64
N ARG A 203 8.52 -19.92 -1.31
CA ARG A 203 8.44 -19.79 -2.77
C ARG A 203 9.39 -20.74 -3.49
N MET A 204 10.63 -20.89 -3.01
CA MET A 204 11.60 -21.83 -3.60
C MET A 204 11.08 -23.26 -3.50
N ILE A 205 10.60 -23.66 -2.33
CA ILE A 205 9.96 -24.97 -2.11
C ILE A 205 8.76 -25.12 -3.05
N ARG A 206 7.86 -24.13 -3.10
CA ARG A 206 6.68 -24.17 -3.97
C ARG A 206 7.06 -24.30 -5.45
N ASN A 207 8.04 -23.56 -5.93
CA ASN A 207 8.47 -23.62 -7.33
C ASN A 207 9.09 -24.98 -7.67
N LEU A 208 9.90 -25.53 -6.76
CA LEU A 208 10.50 -26.86 -6.94
C LEU A 208 9.45 -27.99 -6.90
N LEU A 209 8.45 -27.92 -6.01
CA LEU A 209 7.37 -28.92 -5.95
C LEU A 209 6.33 -28.78 -7.07
N LEU A 210 6.13 -27.58 -7.62
CA LEU A 210 5.21 -27.36 -8.74
C LEU A 210 5.77 -27.85 -10.08
N ASP A 211 7.09 -27.98 -10.22
CA ASP A 211 7.72 -28.63 -11.37
C ASP A 211 7.53 -30.17 -11.38
N GLU A 212 7.14 -30.78 -10.25
CA GLU A 212 6.91 -32.24 -10.10
C GLU A 212 5.44 -32.69 -10.13
N ASN A 213 4.52 -31.89 -10.67
CA ASN A 213 3.18 -32.41 -11.01
C ASN A 213 3.10 -32.71 -12.51
N PRO A 214 3.23 -33.99 -12.92
CA PRO A 214 2.87 -34.37 -14.28
C PRO A 214 1.38 -34.10 -14.46
N VAL A 215 1.07 -33.36 -15.52
CA VAL A 215 -0.12 -33.49 -16.37
C VAL A 215 -1.24 -34.32 -15.73
N GLN A 216 -2.29 -33.65 -15.24
CA GLN A 216 -3.59 -34.30 -15.17
C GLN A 216 -3.91 -34.77 -16.58
N HIS A 217 -3.81 -36.08 -16.82
CA HIS A 217 -4.26 -36.71 -18.04
C HIS A 217 -5.68 -36.24 -18.32
N PRO A 218 -5.99 -35.70 -19.52
CA PRO A 218 -7.38 -35.58 -19.91
C PRO A 218 -7.93 -37.00 -19.91
N VAL A 219 -8.90 -37.27 -19.03
CA VAL A 219 -9.68 -38.49 -19.09
C VAL A 219 -10.31 -38.50 -20.48
N GLN A 220 -9.72 -39.31 -21.37
CA GLN A 220 -10.33 -39.62 -22.65
C GLN A 220 -11.66 -40.27 -22.33
N HIS A 221 -12.74 -39.51 -22.50
CA HIS A 221 -14.05 -40.10 -22.72
C HIS A 221 -13.92 -40.93 -24.00
N THR A 222 -13.75 -42.24 -23.83
CA THR A 222 -13.95 -43.19 -24.91
C THR A 222 -15.40 -43.05 -25.34
N GLU A 223 -15.64 -42.27 -26.39
CA GLU A 223 -16.91 -42.26 -27.11
C GLU A 223 -17.14 -43.68 -27.62
N GLY A 224 -17.95 -44.43 -26.88
CA GLY A 224 -18.62 -45.61 -27.39
C GLY A 224 -19.41 -45.21 -28.63
N SER A 225 -18.98 -45.72 -29.78
CA SER A 225 -19.69 -45.69 -31.05
C SER A 225 -21.19 -45.93 -30.84
N ARG A 226 -21.99 -44.87 -30.93
CA ARG A 226 -23.42 -44.99 -31.23
C ARG A 226 -23.66 -44.24 -32.53
N ARG A 227 -23.57 -44.98 -33.64
CA ARG A 227 -23.95 -44.53 -34.97
C ARG A 227 -25.39 -44.01 -34.92
N VAL A 228 -25.56 -42.72 -35.14
CA VAL A 228 -26.85 -42.14 -35.47
C VAL A 228 -27.07 -42.34 -36.97
N PRO A 229 -28.12 -43.05 -37.43
CA PRO A 229 -28.39 -43.18 -38.86
C PRO A 229 -28.82 -41.82 -39.43
N LYS A 230 -28.04 -41.28 -40.37
CA LYS A 230 -28.49 -40.17 -41.25
C LYS A 230 -29.51 -40.73 -42.24
N LEU A 231 -30.74 -40.23 -42.21
CA LEU A 231 -31.70 -40.41 -43.31
C LEU A 231 -31.22 -39.65 -44.57
N PRO A 232 -31.43 -40.20 -45.78
CA PRO A 232 -30.99 -39.57 -47.02
C PRO A 232 -31.90 -38.39 -47.44
N PRO A 233 -31.34 -37.35 -48.10
CA PRO A 233 -32.13 -36.27 -48.67
C PRO A 233 -32.83 -36.72 -49.97
N GLY A 234 -34.12 -36.39 -50.09
CA GLY A 234 -34.90 -36.59 -51.31
C GLY A 234 -34.34 -35.80 -52.49
N SER A 235 -34.18 -36.49 -53.62
CA SER A 235 -33.77 -35.92 -54.89
C SER A 235 -34.91 -35.13 -55.57
N PRO A 236 -34.63 -33.99 -56.23
CA PRO A 236 -35.59 -33.32 -57.08
C PRO A 236 -35.56 -33.94 -58.49
N THR A 237 -36.73 -34.31 -59.02
CA THR A 237 -36.90 -34.61 -60.45
C THR A 237 -37.72 -33.51 -61.10
N SER A 238 -37.12 -32.82 -62.08
CA SER A 238 -37.82 -32.00 -63.05
C SER A 238 -38.51 -32.88 -64.09
N ARG A 239 -39.79 -32.62 -64.33
CA ARG A 239 -40.40 -32.56 -65.66
C ARG A 239 -41.62 -31.64 -65.60
#